data_AF-A0A952V101-F1
#
_entry.id   AF-A0A952V101-F1
#
_cell.length_a   1.000
_cell.length_b   1.000
_cell.length_c   1.000
_cell.angle_alpha   90.00
_cell.angle_beta   90.00
_cell.angle_gamma   90.00
#
_symmetry.space_group_name_H-M   'P 1'
#
loop_
_entity.id
_entity.type
_entity.pdbx_description
1 polymer ?
#
loop_
_entity_poly.entity_id
_entity_poly.type
_entity_poly.pdbx_seq_one_letter_code
_entity_poly.pdbx_strand_id
1 'polypeptide(L)'
;MRWGVPPDEANVQALTLLLESHDSLIVCEDVEEDRLISVIDTAAMRLRLPVLAWRAHVGLTPADSDRPADKSDDPLECLALIERANRPSLYHLRGFDEPLRDARVVSRLKDVCRKLLQHHGALIVSGASIELPRDLESFATHLRLPPPSLTEYRQIIHGVINELRMRREVQVELDADDTRDLYEHLRGLSLADTRRIVARGIVRDGKLNADDIEEIRQAKREILERTGVLSYVASPTDLSQVAGLATFKEWIRTRSRAFQEPDAAKAFGLTPARGVLLIGVQGCGKSLAAKAVAGEWRLPIVRLDPANLFSKYIGETEKTLRRTLATIESMAPLVVWIDELEKAFASSRENDGGVSARLMGSLLAWLQEHRARVFVVATANDVAALPPELLRKGRFDELFFVDLPDPHARSELFRIHLASRGRIVDEGTVREVVLATEGWSGAEIEQAVIAALHAAFSANVELGAEHLLAESRATTPLSVTMAERIGALRAWADGRAVRADGG
;
A
#
# COMPACT_ATOMS: atom_id res chain seq x y z
N MET A 1 -22.37 -14.49 -15.78
CA MET A 1 -23.18 -13.28 -15.54
C MET A 1 -22.24 -12.10 -15.75
N ARG A 2 -22.43 -11.30 -16.81
CA ARG A 2 -21.56 -10.14 -17.05
C ARG A 2 -21.84 -9.09 -15.97
N TRP A 3 -20.80 -8.46 -15.44
CA TRP A 3 -20.86 -7.69 -14.19
C TRP A 3 -21.64 -6.37 -14.27
N GLY A 4 -22.15 -5.97 -15.43
CA GLY A 4 -23.16 -4.91 -15.59
C GLY A 4 -22.75 -3.51 -15.10
N VAL A 5 -21.56 -3.34 -14.54
CA VAL A 5 -21.02 -2.07 -14.08
C VAL A 5 -20.38 -1.37 -15.28
N PRO A 6 -20.87 -0.16 -15.64
CA PRO A 6 -20.23 0.64 -16.68
C PRO A 6 -18.76 0.88 -16.30
N PRO A 7 -17.81 0.74 -17.22
CA PRO A 7 -16.42 1.03 -16.91
C PRO A 7 -16.20 2.55 -16.73
N ASP A 8 -15.11 2.92 -16.06
CA ASP A 8 -14.66 4.31 -16.03
C ASP A 8 -14.36 4.83 -17.45
N GLU A 9 -14.89 6.01 -17.77
CA GLU A 9 -14.81 6.62 -19.10
C GLU A 9 -13.37 6.84 -19.56
N ALA A 10 -12.46 7.22 -18.64
CA ALA A 10 -11.07 7.45 -18.97
C ALA A 10 -10.37 6.17 -19.42
N ASN A 11 -10.74 5.02 -18.83
CA ASN A 11 -10.19 3.71 -19.19
C ASN A 11 -10.68 3.27 -20.58
N VAL A 12 -11.95 3.54 -20.88
CA VAL A 12 -12.51 3.28 -22.22
C VAL A 12 -11.81 4.14 -23.26
N GLN A 13 -11.63 5.43 -22.99
CA GLN A 13 -10.93 6.34 -23.90
C GLN A 13 -9.48 5.92 -24.13
N ALA A 14 -8.76 5.50 -23.09
CA ALA A 14 -7.39 5.00 -23.21
C ALA A 14 -7.32 3.77 -24.12
N LEU A 15 -8.20 2.78 -23.94
CA LEU A 15 -8.25 1.61 -24.82
C LEU A 15 -8.68 1.99 -26.24
N THR A 16 -9.71 2.83 -26.39
CA THR A 16 -10.17 3.31 -27.70
C THR A 16 -9.03 3.99 -28.47
N LEU A 17 -8.24 4.83 -27.80
CA LEU A 17 -7.08 5.48 -28.42
C LEU A 17 -6.08 4.46 -28.97
N LEU A 18 -5.73 3.42 -28.18
CA LEU A 18 -4.82 2.35 -28.62
C LEU A 18 -5.36 1.58 -29.83
N LEU A 19 -6.66 1.30 -29.83
CA LEU A 19 -7.32 0.61 -30.94
C LEU A 19 -7.34 1.49 -32.21
N GLU A 20 -7.58 2.78 -32.07
CA GLU A 20 -7.55 3.75 -33.19
C GLU A 20 -6.13 4.05 -33.69
N SER A 21 -5.10 3.93 -32.84
CA SER A 21 -3.69 3.97 -33.23
C SER A 21 -3.16 2.67 -33.85
N HIS A 22 -4.02 1.66 -34.01
CA HIS A 22 -3.69 0.37 -34.61
C HIS A 22 -2.68 -0.44 -33.80
N ASP A 23 -2.68 -0.32 -32.47
CA ASP A 23 -1.89 -1.19 -31.61
C ASP A 23 -2.39 -2.65 -31.74
N SER A 24 -1.60 -3.48 -32.42
CA SER A 24 -2.00 -4.85 -32.77
C SER A 24 -1.99 -5.82 -31.58
N LEU A 25 -1.17 -5.56 -30.56
CA LEU A 25 -1.04 -6.37 -29.36
C LEU A 25 -1.08 -5.45 -28.13
N ILE A 26 -2.14 -5.57 -27.35
CA ILE A 26 -2.35 -4.83 -26.10
C ILE A 26 -2.21 -5.81 -24.95
N VAL A 27 -1.37 -5.47 -23.97
CA VAL A 27 -1.05 -6.35 -22.85
C VAL A 27 -1.57 -5.73 -21.56
N CYS A 28 -2.47 -6.46 -20.90
CA CYS A 28 -3.12 -6.06 -19.66
C CYS A 28 -2.71 -7.01 -18.53
N GLU A 29 -1.89 -6.54 -17.61
CA GLU A 29 -1.44 -7.32 -16.46
C GLU A 29 -2.17 -6.89 -15.19
N ASP A 30 -2.40 -7.85 -14.27
CA ASP A 30 -2.82 -7.56 -12.89
C ASP A 30 -4.14 -6.75 -12.79
N VAL A 31 -5.07 -7.01 -13.72
CA VAL A 31 -6.38 -6.37 -13.78
C VAL A 31 -7.47 -7.35 -13.37
N GLU A 32 -8.47 -6.88 -12.63
CA GLU A 32 -9.73 -7.61 -12.45
C GLU A 32 -10.35 -7.93 -13.81
N GLU A 33 -10.46 -9.23 -14.14
CA GLU A 33 -10.86 -9.67 -15.47
C GLU A 33 -12.21 -9.08 -15.90
N ASP A 34 -13.20 -9.08 -15.00
CA ASP A 34 -14.53 -8.53 -15.26
C ASP A 34 -14.53 -7.02 -15.52
N ARG A 35 -13.63 -6.29 -14.87
CA ARG A 35 -13.46 -4.85 -15.12
C ARG A 35 -12.84 -4.60 -16.49
N LEU A 36 -11.81 -5.36 -16.85
CA LEU A 36 -11.20 -5.29 -18.18
C LEU A 36 -12.22 -5.64 -19.28
N ILE A 37 -13.03 -6.69 -19.07
CA ILE A 37 -14.09 -7.08 -20.00
C ILE A 37 -15.08 -5.94 -20.23
N SER A 38 -15.51 -5.25 -19.16
CA SER A 38 -16.43 -4.11 -19.27
C SER A 38 -15.83 -2.97 -20.09
N VAL A 39 -14.54 -2.68 -19.91
CA VAL A 39 -13.78 -1.69 -20.70
C VAL A 39 -13.71 -2.11 -22.18
N ILE A 40 -13.34 -3.37 -22.45
CA ILE A 40 -13.23 -3.91 -23.81
C ILE A 40 -14.59 -3.86 -24.52
N ASP A 41 -15.65 -4.38 -23.89
CA ASP A 41 -17.00 -4.40 -24.46
C ASP A 41 -17.49 -2.99 -24.80
N THR A 42 -17.25 -2.02 -23.91
CA THR A 42 -17.68 -0.63 -24.12
C THR A 42 -16.87 0.05 -25.24
N ALA A 43 -15.55 -0.16 -25.29
CA ALA A 43 -14.71 0.36 -26.36
C ALA A 43 -15.07 -0.27 -27.72
N ALA A 44 -15.29 -1.58 -27.74
CA ALA A 44 -15.69 -2.33 -28.93
C ALA A 44 -17.04 -1.85 -29.48
N MET A 45 -18.01 -1.60 -28.60
CA MET A 45 -19.31 -1.06 -28.97
C MET A 45 -19.20 0.32 -29.64
N ARG A 46 -18.33 1.20 -29.13
CA ARG A 46 -18.08 2.53 -29.73
C ARG A 46 -17.47 2.42 -31.13
N LEU A 47 -16.50 1.54 -31.27
CA LEU A 47 -15.79 1.30 -32.53
C LEU A 47 -16.56 0.36 -33.48
N ARG A 48 -17.69 -0.19 -33.04
CA ARG A 48 -18.50 -1.18 -33.76
C ARG A 48 -17.69 -2.41 -34.18
N LEU A 49 -16.76 -2.83 -33.32
CA LEU A 49 -15.94 -4.02 -33.52
C LEU A 49 -16.53 -5.21 -32.78
N PRO A 50 -16.63 -6.40 -33.41
CA PRO A 50 -16.99 -7.62 -32.71
C PRO A 50 -15.88 -8.03 -31.74
N VAL A 51 -16.25 -8.53 -30.56
CA VAL A 51 -15.33 -9.06 -29.56
C VAL A 51 -15.42 -10.58 -29.55
N LEU A 52 -14.27 -11.24 -29.60
CA LEU A 52 -14.14 -12.67 -29.37
C LEU A 52 -13.19 -12.89 -28.19
N ALA A 53 -13.56 -13.74 -27.26
CA ALA A 53 -12.77 -14.07 -26.08
C ALA A 53 -12.30 -15.52 -26.15
N TRP A 54 -11.01 -15.74 -25.91
CA TRP A 54 -10.44 -17.08 -25.79
C TRP A 54 -10.19 -17.42 -24.33
N ARG A 55 -10.52 -18.66 -23.95
CA ARG A 55 -10.21 -19.26 -22.64
C ARG A 55 -9.69 -20.67 -22.87
N ALA A 56 -8.62 -21.08 -22.17
CA ALA A 56 -8.01 -22.39 -22.37
C ALA A 56 -8.98 -23.59 -22.29
N HIS A 57 -10.01 -23.51 -21.45
CA HIS A 57 -11.00 -24.59 -21.26
C HIS A 57 -12.26 -24.48 -22.15
N VAL A 58 -12.41 -23.40 -22.93
CA VAL A 58 -13.60 -23.15 -23.78
C VAL A 58 -13.22 -22.99 -25.25
N GLY A 59 -12.07 -22.38 -25.53
CA GLY A 59 -11.69 -21.90 -26.84
C GLY A 59 -12.18 -20.48 -27.14
N LEU A 60 -12.09 -20.09 -28.41
CA LEU A 60 -12.43 -18.78 -28.93
C LEU A 60 -13.94 -18.66 -29.12
N THR A 61 -14.58 -17.77 -28.37
CA THR A 61 -16.03 -17.59 -28.35
C THR A 61 -16.40 -16.14 -28.62
N PRO A 62 -17.34 -15.84 -29.53
CA PRO A 62 -17.89 -14.49 -29.68
C PRO A 62 -18.57 -14.02 -28.39
N ALA A 63 -18.53 -12.71 -28.11
CA ALA A 63 -19.19 -12.10 -26.96
C ALA A 63 -20.69 -12.49 -26.83
N ASP A 64 -21.40 -12.53 -27.96
CA ASP A 64 -22.86 -12.72 -27.98
C ASP A 64 -23.29 -14.18 -28.17
N SER A 65 -22.38 -15.15 -28.06
CA SER A 65 -22.65 -16.57 -28.24
C SER A 65 -21.98 -17.41 -27.16
N ASP A 66 -22.62 -18.50 -26.75
CA ASP A 66 -21.99 -19.50 -25.87
C ASP A 66 -21.32 -20.64 -26.65
N ARG A 67 -21.32 -20.59 -27.98
CA ARG A 67 -20.72 -21.62 -28.83
C ARG A 67 -19.29 -21.23 -29.22
N PRO A 68 -18.25 -21.97 -28.76
CA PRO A 68 -16.89 -21.72 -29.20
C PRO A 68 -16.70 -22.15 -30.66
N ALA A 69 -15.69 -21.57 -31.31
CA ALA A 69 -15.22 -22.06 -32.60
C ALA A 69 -14.61 -23.47 -32.46
N ASP A 70 -14.80 -24.32 -33.47
CA ASP A 70 -14.33 -25.70 -33.43
C ASP A 70 -12.81 -25.80 -33.19
N LYS A 71 -12.42 -26.66 -32.24
CA LYS A 71 -11.02 -26.96 -31.86
C LYS A 71 -10.18 -25.75 -31.46
N SER A 72 -10.83 -24.68 -31.03
CA SER A 72 -10.16 -23.43 -30.67
C SER A 72 -9.66 -23.39 -29.22
N ASP A 73 -9.80 -24.47 -28.46
CA ASP A 73 -9.23 -24.65 -27.11
C ASP A 73 -7.70 -24.78 -27.15
N ASP A 74 -7.13 -25.35 -28.22
CA ASP A 74 -5.69 -25.31 -28.46
C ASP A 74 -5.22 -23.89 -28.87
N PRO A 75 -4.18 -23.33 -28.24
CA PRO A 75 -3.67 -21.99 -28.57
C PRO A 75 -3.22 -21.82 -30.02
N LEU A 76 -2.58 -22.82 -30.63
CA LEU A 76 -2.08 -22.72 -32.01
C LEU A 76 -3.22 -22.72 -33.02
N GLU A 77 -4.25 -23.54 -32.78
CA GLU A 77 -5.48 -23.57 -33.58
C GLU A 77 -6.30 -22.28 -33.38
N CYS A 78 -6.39 -21.75 -32.16
CA CYS A 78 -7.00 -20.44 -31.91
C CYS A 78 -6.33 -19.36 -32.74
N LEU A 79 -5.00 -19.24 -32.66
CA LEU A 79 -4.25 -18.25 -33.45
C LEU A 79 -4.41 -18.50 -34.96
N ALA A 80 -4.52 -19.75 -35.41
CA ALA A 80 -4.84 -20.07 -36.80
C ALA A 80 -6.18 -19.50 -37.26
N LEU A 81 -7.20 -19.58 -36.42
CA LEU A 81 -8.54 -19.07 -36.71
C LEU A 81 -8.54 -17.54 -36.79
N ILE A 82 -7.84 -16.89 -35.86
CA ILE A 82 -7.67 -15.43 -35.86
C ILE A 82 -6.91 -14.99 -37.11
N GLU A 83 -5.81 -15.67 -37.44
CA GLU A 83 -5.02 -15.42 -38.65
C GLU A 83 -5.81 -15.63 -39.94
N ARG A 84 -6.77 -16.54 -39.98
CA ARG A 84 -7.65 -16.76 -41.16
C ARG A 84 -8.81 -15.78 -41.23
N ALA A 85 -9.17 -15.14 -40.11
CA ALA A 85 -10.26 -14.18 -40.08
C ALA A 85 -9.91 -12.91 -40.87
N ASN A 86 -10.81 -12.46 -41.73
CA ASN A 86 -10.62 -11.28 -42.60
C ASN A 86 -11.53 -10.11 -42.18
N ARG A 87 -12.05 -10.11 -40.95
CA ARG A 87 -12.92 -9.05 -40.43
C ARG A 87 -12.24 -8.33 -39.27
N PRO A 88 -12.25 -6.98 -39.25
CA PRO A 88 -11.84 -6.20 -38.10
C PRO A 88 -12.56 -6.70 -36.84
N SER A 89 -11.81 -7.17 -35.86
CA SER A 89 -12.33 -7.77 -34.63
C SER A 89 -11.34 -7.56 -33.48
N LEU A 90 -11.85 -7.55 -32.25
CA LEU A 90 -11.04 -7.59 -31.04
C LEU A 90 -10.98 -9.01 -30.50
N TYR A 91 -9.77 -9.46 -30.18
CA TYR A 91 -9.53 -10.81 -29.68
C TYR A 91 -8.96 -10.74 -28.27
N HIS A 92 -9.76 -11.08 -27.26
CA HIS A 92 -9.36 -11.08 -25.86
C HIS A 92 -8.87 -12.47 -25.45
N LEU A 93 -7.55 -12.65 -25.35
CA LEU A 93 -6.91 -13.90 -24.91
C LEU A 93 -6.72 -13.88 -23.39
N ARG A 94 -7.55 -14.65 -22.67
CA ARG A 94 -7.57 -14.69 -21.20
C ARG A 94 -6.69 -15.82 -20.67
N GLY A 95 -5.78 -15.48 -19.75
CA GLY A 95 -4.84 -16.45 -19.17
C GLY A 95 -3.87 -17.01 -20.21
N PHE A 96 -3.43 -16.17 -21.16
CA PHE A 96 -2.53 -16.59 -22.25
C PHE A 96 -1.04 -16.56 -21.83
N ASP A 97 -0.74 -16.47 -20.53
CA ASP A 97 0.62 -16.42 -19.99
C ASP A 97 1.38 -17.73 -20.16
N GLU A 98 0.74 -18.88 -19.95
CA GLU A 98 1.36 -20.19 -20.15
C GLU A 98 1.61 -20.50 -21.64
N PRO A 99 0.65 -20.30 -22.57
CA PRO A 99 0.90 -20.46 -24.01
C PRO A 99 2.05 -19.62 -24.58
N LEU A 100 2.32 -18.43 -24.02
CA LEU A 100 3.43 -17.57 -24.45
C LEU A 100 4.82 -18.18 -24.21
N ARG A 101 4.92 -19.27 -23.46
CA ARG A 101 6.17 -20.01 -23.26
C ARG A 101 6.54 -20.91 -24.44
N ASP A 102 5.60 -21.30 -25.30
CA ASP A 102 5.87 -22.12 -26.49
C ASP A 102 6.31 -21.22 -27.67
N ALA A 103 7.54 -21.43 -28.15
CA ALA A 103 8.11 -20.68 -29.28
C ALA A 103 7.25 -20.73 -30.56
N ARG A 104 6.50 -21.81 -30.78
CA ARG A 104 5.58 -21.94 -31.93
C ARG A 104 4.39 -21.01 -31.78
N VAL A 105 3.85 -20.89 -30.57
CA VAL A 105 2.75 -19.96 -30.25
C VAL A 105 3.22 -18.54 -30.44
N VAL A 106 4.41 -18.20 -29.95
CA VAL A 106 5.03 -16.87 -30.09
C VAL A 106 5.24 -16.51 -31.56
N SER A 107 5.81 -17.43 -32.34
CA SER A 107 6.02 -17.23 -33.78
C SER A 107 4.70 -16.96 -34.50
N ARG A 108 3.65 -17.72 -34.19
CA ARG A 108 2.34 -17.54 -34.84
C ARG A 108 1.63 -16.27 -34.39
N LEU A 109 1.72 -15.94 -33.10
CA LEU A 109 1.17 -14.71 -32.54
C LEU A 109 1.77 -13.49 -33.24
N LYS A 110 3.07 -13.52 -33.56
CA LYS A 110 3.75 -12.47 -34.34
C LYS A 110 3.13 -12.29 -35.72
N ASP A 111 2.81 -13.38 -36.41
CA ASP A 111 2.18 -13.32 -37.74
C ASP A 111 0.75 -12.77 -37.63
N VAL A 112 0.01 -13.16 -36.59
CA VAL A 112 -1.31 -12.58 -36.29
C VAL A 112 -1.21 -11.08 -36.03
N CYS A 113 -0.26 -10.61 -35.20
CA CYS A 113 -0.07 -9.18 -34.94
C CYS A 113 0.20 -8.40 -36.23
N ARG A 114 1.08 -8.89 -37.11
CA ARG A 114 1.34 -8.27 -38.42
C ARG A 114 0.10 -8.18 -39.29
N LYS A 115 -0.73 -9.23 -39.27
CA LYS A 115 -1.99 -9.23 -40.02
C LYS A 115 -2.97 -8.19 -39.46
N LEU A 116 -3.09 -8.10 -38.14
CA LEU A 116 -4.02 -7.19 -37.48
C LEU A 116 -3.65 -5.72 -37.70
N LEU A 117 -2.36 -5.39 -37.82
CA LEU A 117 -1.89 -4.06 -38.27
C LEU A 117 -2.46 -3.66 -39.64
N GLN A 118 -2.70 -4.62 -40.54
CA GLN A 118 -3.21 -4.36 -41.89
C GLN A 118 -4.75 -4.32 -41.97
N HIS A 119 -5.44 -4.97 -41.03
CA HIS A 119 -6.89 -5.22 -41.09
C HIS A 119 -7.69 -4.55 -39.96
N HIS A 120 -7.12 -3.58 -39.25
CA HIS A 120 -7.80 -2.78 -38.22
C HIS A 120 -8.43 -3.61 -37.08
N GLY A 121 -7.68 -4.58 -36.55
CA GLY A 121 -8.07 -5.36 -35.37
C GLY A 121 -6.98 -5.36 -34.30
N ALA A 122 -7.27 -5.94 -33.13
CA ALA A 122 -6.29 -6.00 -32.04
C ALA A 122 -6.42 -7.30 -31.22
N LEU A 123 -5.27 -7.78 -30.75
CA LEU A 123 -5.15 -8.80 -29.72
C LEU A 123 -5.01 -8.13 -28.37
N ILE A 124 -5.83 -8.53 -27.41
CA ILE A 124 -5.73 -8.10 -26.02
C ILE A 124 -5.38 -9.32 -25.20
N VAL A 125 -4.18 -9.37 -24.64
CA VAL A 125 -3.73 -10.47 -23.78
C VAL A 125 -3.87 -10.03 -22.33
N SER A 126 -4.58 -10.81 -21.52
CA SER A 126 -4.74 -10.54 -20.09
C SER A 126 -4.35 -11.72 -19.23
N GLY A 127 -3.67 -11.45 -18.12
CA GLY A 127 -3.22 -12.46 -17.18
C GLY A 127 -2.66 -11.87 -15.89
N ALA A 128 -2.43 -12.72 -14.89
CA ALA A 128 -1.90 -12.27 -13.60
C ALA A 128 -0.44 -11.81 -13.71
N SER A 129 0.33 -12.37 -14.65
CA SER A 129 1.71 -11.98 -14.96
C SER A 129 2.05 -12.45 -16.37
N ILE A 130 2.44 -11.53 -17.26
CA ILE A 130 2.72 -11.84 -18.65
C ILE A 130 4.19 -11.52 -18.94
N GLU A 131 5.02 -12.56 -19.03
CA GLU A 131 6.40 -12.41 -19.48
C GLU A 131 6.42 -12.45 -21.01
N LEU A 132 6.46 -11.27 -21.64
CA LEU A 132 6.50 -11.15 -23.10
C LEU A 132 7.87 -11.60 -23.65
N PRO A 133 7.90 -12.51 -24.64
CA PRO A 133 9.09 -12.79 -25.42
C PRO A 133 9.58 -11.56 -26.20
N ARG A 134 10.90 -11.39 -26.30
CA ARG A 134 11.54 -10.26 -27.01
C ARG A 134 11.02 -10.01 -28.42
N ASP A 135 10.65 -11.09 -29.12
CA ASP A 135 10.15 -11.03 -30.48
C ASP A 135 8.78 -10.33 -30.63
N LEU A 136 8.04 -10.18 -29.53
CA LEU A 136 6.73 -9.54 -29.48
C LEU A 136 6.78 -8.14 -28.86
N GLU A 137 7.86 -7.75 -28.19
CA GLU A 137 8.00 -6.44 -27.53
C GLU A 137 7.77 -5.27 -28.50
N SER A 138 8.21 -5.39 -29.76
CA SER A 138 8.00 -4.35 -30.77
C SER A 138 6.54 -4.17 -31.22
N PHE A 139 5.67 -5.13 -30.94
CA PHE A 139 4.24 -5.07 -31.28
C PHE A 139 3.38 -4.74 -30.05
N ALA A 140 3.94 -4.89 -28.85
CA ALA A 140 3.19 -4.87 -27.61
C ALA A 140 3.09 -3.46 -27.02
N THR A 141 1.87 -3.05 -26.71
CA THR A 141 1.58 -1.85 -25.95
C THR A 141 0.91 -2.25 -24.63
N HIS A 142 1.47 -1.79 -23.51
CA HIS A 142 0.94 -2.12 -22.20
C HIS A 142 -0.21 -1.18 -21.82
N LEU A 143 -1.38 -1.74 -21.52
CA LEU A 143 -2.51 -1.02 -20.96
C LEU A 143 -2.61 -1.34 -19.47
N ARG A 144 -2.41 -0.33 -18.63
CA ARG A 144 -2.62 -0.44 -17.17
C ARG A 144 -3.90 0.29 -16.79
N LEU A 145 -4.85 -0.45 -16.21
CA LEU A 145 -6.02 0.18 -15.62
C LEU A 145 -5.62 0.74 -14.24
N PRO A 146 -5.91 2.02 -13.94
CA PRO A 146 -5.74 2.56 -12.61
C PRO A 146 -6.65 1.81 -11.62
N PRO A 147 -6.43 1.90 -10.31
CA PRO A 147 -7.35 1.34 -9.32
C PRO A 147 -8.82 1.74 -9.53
N PRO A 148 -9.79 0.99 -8.97
CA PRO A 148 -11.20 1.32 -9.15
C PRO A 148 -11.52 2.74 -8.68
N SER A 149 -12.25 3.49 -9.51
CA SER A 149 -12.65 4.86 -9.19
C SER A 149 -13.85 4.87 -8.23
N LEU A 150 -14.07 6.00 -7.55
CA LEU A 150 -15.27 6.19 -6.72
C LEU A 150 -16.56 5.95 -7.52
N THR A 151 -16.56 6.27 -8.81
CA THR A 151 -17.70 6.05 -9.70
C THR A 151 -17.96 4.55 -9.89
N GLU A 152 -16.90 3.76 -10.12
CA GLU A 152 -17.01 2.31 -10.23
C GLU A 152 -17.48 1.66 -8.91
N TYR A 153 -16.97 2.12 -7.75
CA TYR A 153 -17.46 1.67 -6.44
C TYR A 153 -18.95 2.00 -6.22
N ARG A 154 -19.41 3.21 -6.61
CA ARG A 154 -20.83 3.56 -6.54
C ARG A 154 -21.69 2.64 -7.39
N GLN A 155 -21.25 2.38 -8.62
CA GLN A 155 -22.00 1.55 -9.56
C GLN A 155 -22.07 0.09 -9.11
N ILE A 156 -20.98 -0.49 -8.59
CA ILE A 156 -21.01 -1.88 -8.10
C ILE A 156 -21.94 -2.02 -6.89
N ILE A 157 -21.93 -1.06 -5.95
CA ILE A 157 -22.84 -1.06 -4.79
C ILE A 157 -24.29 -0.93 -5.24
N HIS A 158 -24.59 0.02 -6.12
CA HIS A 158 -25.94 0.16 -6.69
C HIS A 158 -26.41 -1.09 -7.43
N GLY A 159 -25.51 -1.73 -8.21
CA GLY A 159 -25.79 -2.98 -8.90
C GLY A 159 -26.15 -4.11 -7.93
N VAL A 160 -25.39 -4.26 -6.85
CA VAL A 160 -25.66 -5.25 -5.78
C VAL A 160 -27.00 -4.98 -5.11
N ILE A 161 -27.28 -3.73 -4.71
CA ILE A 161 -28.55 -3.37 -4.07
C ILE A 161 -29.73 -3.68 -5.00
N ASN A 162 -29.65 -3.29 -6.27
CA ASN A 162 -30.72 -3.52 -7.24
C ASN A 162 -30.95 -5.02 -7.50
N GLU A 163 -29.88 -5.80 -7.65
CA GLU A 163 -29.97 -7.25 -7.82
C GLU A 163 -30.62 -7.94 -6.62
N LEU A 164 -30.25 -7.53 -5.41
CA LEU A 164 -30.82 -8.11 -4.18
C LEU A 164 -32.27 -7.67 -3.98
N ARG A 165 -32.63 -6.42 -4.30
CA ARG A 165 -34.02 -5.92 -4.27
C ARG A 165 -34.99 -6.72 -5.14
N MET A 166 -34.50 -7.34 -6.22
CA MET A 166 -35.32 -8.24 -7.04
C MET A 166 -35.73 -9.54 -6.33
N ARG A 167 -35.03 -9.91 -5.25
CA ARG A 167 -35.20 -11.19 -4.56
C ARG A 167 -35.64 -11.05 -3.10
N ARG A 168 -35.44 -9.89 -2.48
CA ARG A 168 -35.75 -9.61 -1.06
C ARG A 168 -35.96 -8.12 -0.84
N GLU A 169 -36.57 -7.76 0.29
CA GLU A 169 -36.58 -6.37 0.75
C GLU A 169 -35.16 -5.95 1.17
N VAL A 170 -34.73 -4.77 0.72
CA VAL A 170 -33.41 -4.20 1.08
C VAL A 170 -33.59 -2.75 1.49
N GLN A 171 -33.25 -2.44 2.74
CA GLN A 171 -33.29 -1.11 3.32
C GLN A 171 -31.87 -0.52 3.37
N VAL A 172 -31.70 0.72 2.94
CA VAL A 172 -30.42 1.43 3.02
C VAL A 172 -30.57 2.53 4.06
N GLU A 173 -29.84 2.38 5.17
CA GLU A 173 -29.89 3.23 6.35
C GLU A 173 -28.50 3.84 6.56
N LEU A 174 -28.08 4.69 5.62
CA LEU A 174 -26.80 5.40 5.68
C LEU A 174 -27.06 6.90 5.56
N ASP A 175 -26.49 7.68 6.47
CA ASP A 175 -26.46 9.14 6.32
C ASP A 175 -25.29 9.59 5.40
N ALA A 176 -25.06 10.90 5.32
CA ALA A 176 -24.00 11.45 4.48
C ALA A 176 -22.59 11.10 4.98
N ASP A 177 -22.40 11.01 6.30
CA ASP A 177 -21.14 10.64 6.93
C ASP A 177 -20.89 9.14 6.80
N ASP A 178 -21.89 8.30 7.08
CA ASP A 178 -21.83 6.85 6.87
C ASP A 178 -21.51 6.51 5.41
N THR A 179 -22.12 7.23 4.47
CA THR A 179 -21.87 7.03 3.03
C THR A 179 -20.42 7.37 2.68
N ARG A 180 -19.87 8.47 3.21
CA ARG A 180 -18.47 8.85 2.99
C ARG A 180 -17.55 7.76 3.56
N ASP A 181 -17.80 7.34 4.79
CA ASP A 181 -16.99 6.39 5.52
C ASP A 181 -17.03 5.01 4.83
N LEU A 182 -18.19 4.58 4.32
CA LEU A 182 -18.33 3.37 3.51
C LEU A 182 -17.38 3.38 2.31
N TYR A 183 -17.38 4.45 1.50
CA TYR A 183 -16.51 4.54 0.34
C TYR A 183 -15.03 4.63 0.72
N GLU A 184 -14.69 5.32 1.82
CA GLU A 184 -13.33 5.38 2.33
C GLU A 184 -12.80 3.99 2.71
N HIS A 185 -13.63 3.19 3.38
CA HIS A 185 -13.27 1.83 3.78
C HIS A 185 -13.22 0.87 2.59
N LEU A 186 -14.02 1.08 1.54
CA LEU A 186 -13.98 0.26 0.32
C LEU A 186 -12.81 0.58 -0.60
N ARG A 187 -12.24 1.79 -0.56
CA ARG A 187 -11.09 2.17 -1.38
C ARG A 187 -9.93 1.18 -1.24
N GLY A 188 -9.37 0.78 -2.37
CA GLY A 188 -8.27 -0.16 -2.47
C GLY A 188 -8.66 -1.63 -2.44
N LEU A 189 -9.95 -1.94 -2.24
CA LEU A 189 -10.48 -3.28 -2.51
C LEU A 189 -10.77 -3.45 -4.01
N SER A 190 -10.68 -4.70 -4.47
CA SER A 190 -11.16 -5.07 -5.80
C SER A 190 -12.68 -4.89 -5.90
N LEU A 191 -13.22 -4.59 -7.09
CA LEU A 191 -14.67 -4.53 -7.29
C LEU A 191 -15.34 -5.87 -6.96
N ALA A 192 -14.65 -6.99 -7.20
CA ALA A 192 -15.08 -8.32 -6.80
C ALA A 192 -15.20 -8.48 -5.27
N ASP A 193 -14.21 -8.02 -4.52
CA ASP A 193 -14.23 -8.03 -3.06
C ASP A 193 -15.30 -7.09 -2.51
N THR A 194 -15.40 -5.86 -3.05
CA THR A 194 -16.46 -4.91 -2.70
C THR A 194 -17.84 -5.53 -2.87
N ARG A 195 -18.11 -6.11 -4.04
CA ARG A 195 -19.38 -6.79 -4.32
C ARG A 195 -19.66 -7.88 -3.30
N ARG A 196 -18.68 -8.75 -3.04
CA ARG A 196 -18.83 -9.87 -2.11
C ARG A 196 -19.12 -9.40 -0.68
N ILE A 197 -18.37 -8.43 -0.18
CA ILE A 197 -18.50 -7.94 1.20
C ILE A 197 -19.83 -7.20 1.37
N VAL A 198 -20.17 -6.28 0.47
CA VAL A 198 -21.43 -5.52 0.52
C VAL A 198 -22.63 -6.44 0.36
N ALA A 199 -22.58 -7.39 -0.58
CA ALA A 199 -23.66 -8.37 -0.74
C ALA A 199 -23.82 -9.24 0.51
N ARG A 200 -22.72 -9.64 1.16
CA ARG A 200 -22.77 -10.46 2.37
C ARG A 200 -23.42 -9.71 3.53
N GLY A 201 -23.07 -8.44 3.76
CA GLY A 201 -23.71 -7.59 4.77
C GLY A 201 -25.23 -7.50 4.54
N ILE A 202 -25.64 -7.08 3.34
CA ILE A 202 -27.06 -6.97 2.98
C ILE A 202 -27.81 -8.31 3.07
N VAL A 203 -27.15 -9.42 2.73
CA VAL A 203 -27.79 -10.75 2.78
C VAL A 203 -28.05 -11.21 4.21
N ARG A 204 -27.27 -10.74 5.19
CA ARG A 204 -27.37 -11.15 6.60
C ARG A 204 -28.67 -10.68 7.25
N ASP A 205 -29.03 -9.41 7.09
CA ASP A 205 -30.12 -8.76 7.82
C ASP A 205 -31.06 -7.95 6.90
N GLY A 206 -30.79 -7.88 5.60
CA GLY A 206 -31.59 -7.11 4.64
C GLY A 206 -31.31 -5.61 4.68
N LYS A 207 -30.28 -5.17 5.39
CA LYS A 207 -29.95 -3.76 5.58
C LYS A 207 -28.55 -3.44 5.07
N LEU A 208 -28.35 -2.18 4.72
CA LEU A 208 -27.02 -1.59 4.56
C LEU A 208 -26.95 -0.40 5.52
N ASN A 209 -26.23 -0.54 6.62
CA ASN A 209 -26.14 0.44 7.70
C ASN A 209 -24.70 0.61 8.23
N ALA A 210 -24.54 1.38 9.30
CA ALA A 210 -23.23 1.64 9.92
C ALA A 210 -22.51 0.38 10.44
N ASP A 211 -23.24 -0.67 10.86
CA ASP A 211 -22.63 -1.92 11.36
C ASP A 211 -21.89 -2.66 10.23
N ASP A 212 -22.37 -2.54 8.99
CA ASP A 212 -21.71 -3.12 7.82
C ASP A 212 -20.37 -2.43 7.51
N ILE A 213 -20.20 -1.17 7.89
CA ILE A 213 -18.92 -0.44 7.70
C ILE A 213 -17.83 -1.08 8.56
N GLU A 214 -18.14 -1.49 9.79
CA GLU A 214 -17.19 -2.17 10.66
C GLU A 214 -16.83 -3.56 10.12
N GLU A 215 -17.79 -4.30 9.54
CA GLU A 215 -17.52 -5.55 8.86
C GLU A 215 -16.63 -5.36 7.62
N ILE A 216 -16.88 -4.31 6.84
CA ILE A 216 -16.03 -3.95 5.68
C ILE A 216 -14.62 -3.62 6.14
N ARG A 217 -14.46 -2.87 7.23
CA ARG A 217 -13.16 -2.54 7.83
C ARG A 217 -12.40 -3.81 8.24
N GLN A 218 -13.08 -4.75 8.88
CA GLN A 218 -12.50 -6.04 9.26
C GLN A 218 -12.11 -6.86 8.02
N ALA A 219 -13.01 -7.01 7.05
CA ALA A 219 -12.75 -7.75 5.82
C ALA A 219 -11.58 -7.16 5.02
N LYS A 220 -11.48 -5.83 4.95
CA LYS A 220 -10.33 -5.13 4.34
C LYS A 220 -9.03 -5.45 5.06
N ARG A 221 -9.03 -5.44 6.41
CA ARG A 221 -7.86 -5.83 7.19
C ARG A 221 -7.41 -7.25 6.86
N GLU A 222 -8.33 -8.20 6.86
CA GLU A 222 -8.05 -9.62 6.54
C GLU A 222 -7.48 -9.79 5.12
N ILE A 223 -8.02 -9.07 4.13
CA ILE A 223 -7.54 -9.11 2.75
C ILE A 223 -6.11 -8.57 2.65
N LEU A 224 -5.82 -7.44 3.30
CA LEU A 224 -4.49 -6.81 3.28
C LEU A 224 -3.44 -7.70 3.98
N GLU A 225 -3.80 -8.27 5.13
CA GLU A 225 -2.90 -9.07 5.97
C GLU A 225 -2.62 -10.47 5.43
N ARG A 226 -3.40 -10.95 4.45
CA ARG A 226 -3.28 -12.29 3.86
C ARG A 226 -1.87 -12.61 3.33
N THR A 227 -1.16 -11.62 2.80
CA THR A 227 0.20 -11.81 2.26
C THR A 227 1.29 -11.75 3.33
N GLY A 228 0.98 -11.15 4.48
CA GLY A 228 1.92 -10.80 5.55
C GLY A 228 2.81 -9.58 5.25
N VAL A 229 2.70 -8.98 4.05
CA VAL A 229 3.54 -7.84 3.65
C VAL A 229 2.96 -6.51 4.14
N LEU A 230 1.64 -6.36 4.04
CA LEU A 230 0.91 -5.18 4.50
C LEU A 230 0.07 -5.55 5.72
N SER A 231 0.03 -4.66 6.70
CA SER A 231 -0.93 -4.75 7.81
C SER A 231 -1.56 -3.40 8.09
N TYR A 232 -2.81 -3.43 8.57
CA TYR A 232 -3.51 -2.21 8.93
C TYR A 232 -3.12 -1.81 10.34
N VAL A 233 -2.74 -0.55 10.56
CA VAL A 233 -2.40 -0.08 11.91
C VAL A 233 -3.66 0.45 12.58
N ALA A 234 -4.07 -0.19 13.67
CA ALA A 234 -5.23 0.23 14.44
C ALA A 234 -4.98 1.59 15.10
N SER A 235 -5.98 2.47 14.99
CA SER A 235 -6.11 3.77 15.66
C SER A 235 -4.84 4.64 15.62
N PRO A 236 -4.71 5.55 14.64
CA PRO A 236 -3.55 6.42 14.59
C PRO A 236 -3.45 7.24 15.88
N THR A 237 -2.24 7.28 16.44
CA THR A 237 -1.92 8.01 17.68
C THR A 237 -1.98 9.51 17.42
N ASP A 238 -2.38 10.33 18.39
CA ASP A 238 -2.29 11.79 18.24
C ASP A 238 -0.84 12.28 18.46
N LEU A 239 -0.41 13.34 17.75
CA LEU A 239 0.93 13.93 17.91
C LEU A 239 1.21 14.43 19.34
N SER A 240 0.18 14.75 20.12
CA SER A 240 0.30 15.12 21.53
C SER A 240 0.74 13.97 22.43
N GLN A 241 0.54 12.71 22.02
CA GLN A 241 0.94 11.54 22.79
C GLN A 241 2.39 11.11 22.54
N VAL A 242 3.08 11.77 21.61
CA VAL A 242 4.51 11.61 21.38
C VAL A 242 5.23 12.65 22.23
N ALA A 243 6.13 12.27 23.13
CA ALA A 243 6.96 13.25 23.84
C ALA A 243 8.10 13.76 22.95
N GLY A 244 8.50 15.02 23.11
CA GLY A 244 9.56 15.63 22.29
C GLY A 244 9.24 15.71 20.80
N LEU A 245 10.25 15.49 19.96
CA LEU A 245 10.29 15.59 18.49
C LEU A 245 9.82 16.93 17.93
N ALA A 246 10.04 18.04 18.64
CA ALA A 246 9.43 19.34 18.34
C ALA A 246 9.60 19.80 16.88
N THR A 247 10.83 19.72 16.35
CA THR A 247 11.14 20.09 14.96
C THR A 247 10.40 19.22 13.96
N PHE A 248 10.36 17.91 14.20
CA PHE A 248 9.63 16.96 13.36
C PHE A 248 8.12 17.25 13.38
N LYS A 249 7.53 17.46 14.57
CA LYS A 249 6.10 17.75 14.70
C LYS A 249 5.71 19.01 13.93
N GLU A 250 6.51 20.07 14.05
CA GLU A 250 6.24 21.33 13.36
C GLU A 250 6.34 21.19 11.84
N TRP A 251 7.33 20.43 11.37
CA TRP A 251 7.50 20.14 9.96
C TRP A 251 6.29 19.40 9.37
N ILE A 252 5.73 18.44 10.13
CA ILE A 252 4.53 17.67 9.76
C ILE A 252 3.28 18.56 9.76
N ARG A 253 3.10 19.42 10.78
CA ARG A 253 1.94 20.32 10.87
C ARG A 253 1.87 21.30 9.69
N THR A 254 3.00 21.90 9.34
CA THR A 254 3.09 22.88 8.24
C THR A 254 2.65 22.30 6.89
N ARG A 255 2.79 20.97 6.70
CA ARG A 255 2.48 20.28 5.45
C ARG A 255 1.09 19.65 5.40
N SER A 256 0.39 19.57 6.53
CA SER A 256 -0.95 18.97 6.63
C SER A 256 -1.92 19.56 5.61
N ARG A 257 -1.98 20.90 5.54
CA ARG A 257 -2.87 21.59 4.60
C ARG A 257 -2.56 21.29 3.13
N ALA A 258 -1.28 21.29 2.76
CA ALA A 258 -0.87 21.01 1.38
C ALA A 258 -1.24 19.57 0.97
N PHE A 259 -1.25 18.63 1.91
CA PHE A 259 -1.66 17.26 1.67
C PHE A 259 -3.19 17.10 1.60
N GLN A 260 -3.94 17.87 2.39
CA GLN A 260 -5.41 17.85 2.43
C GLN A 260 -6.05 18.58 1.23
N GLU A 261 -5.45 19.68 0.78
CA GLU A 261 -5.91 20.52 -0.34
C GLU A 261 -4.95 20.45 -1.55
N PRO A 262 -4.84 19.31 -2.24
CA PRO A 262 -3.81 19.10 -3.27
C PRO A 262 -3.96 20.05 -4.48
N ASP A 263 -5.18 20.41 -4.88
CA ASP A 263 -5.41 21.32 -6.00
C ASP A 263 -4.97 22.75 -5.68
N ALA A 264 -5.27 23.22 -4.46
CA ALA A 264 -4.81 24.52 -3.98
C ALA A 264 -3.29 24.55 -3.80
N ALA A 265 -2.70 23.48 -3.26
CA ALA A 265 -1.26 23.33 -3.13
C ALA A 265 -0.57 23.37 -4.49
N LYS A 266 -1.09 22.65 -5.49
CA LYS A 266 -0.59 22.66 -6.87
C LYS A 266 -0.73 24.04 -7.51
N ALA A 267 -1.85 24.72 -7.32
CA ALA A 267 -2.06 26.09 -7.82
C ALA A 267 -1.08 27.11 -7.20
N PHE A 268 -0.66 26.88 -5.94
CA PHE A 268 0.36 27.68 -5.27
C PHE A 268 1.80 27.32 -5.73
N GLY A 269 1.99 26.25 -6.49
CA GLY A 269 3.30 25.77 -6.94
C GLY A 269 4.00 24.83 -5.96
N LEU A 270 3.28 24.29 -4.96
CA LEU A 270 3.85 23.28 -4.07
C LEU A 270 3.95 21.93 -4.78
N THR A 271 5.07 21.26 -4.55
CA THR A 271 5.20 19.83 -4.86
C THR A 271 4.60 19.03 -3.71
N PRO A 272 3.77 18.00 -3.97
CA PRO A 272 3.24 17.15 -2.91
C PRO A 272 4.35 16.53 -2.07
N ALA A 273 4.19 16.58 -0.74
CA ALA A 273 5.09 15.89 0.17
C ALA A 273 4.97 14.37 -0.03
N ARG A 274 6.11 13.69 -0.18
CA ARG A 274 6.22 12.25 -0.45
C ARG A 274 6.56 11.45 0.79
N GLY A 275 7.37 11.98 1.70
CA GLY A 275 7.74 11.24 2.89
C GLY A 275 8.96 11.72 3.65
N VAL A 276 9.21 11.06 4.76
CA VAL A 276 10.30 11.32 5.70
C VAL A 276 10.97 10.01 6.13
N LEU A 277 12.27 10.08 6.40
CA LEU A 277 13.01 8.97 6.99
C LEU A 277 13.47 9.38 8.40
N LEU A 278 13.00 8.63 9.41
CA LEU A 278 13.35 8.77 10.81
C LEU A 278 14.51 7.81 11.13
N ILE A 279 15.71 8.36 11.31
CA ILE A 279 16.92 7.61 11.66
C ILE A 279 17.24 7.91 13.11
N GLY A 280 17.58 6.91 13.92
CA GLY A 280 17.97 7.25 15.29
C GLY A 280 18.06 6.11 16.25
N VAL A 281 18.26 6.46 17.52
CA VAL A 281 18.44 5.50 18.61
C VAL A 281 17.19 4.64 18.79
N GLN A 282 17.38 3.33 18.98
CA GLN A 282 16.28 2.39 19.20
C GLN A 282 15.51 2.75 20.48
N GLY A 283 14.20 2.60 20.47
CA GLY A 283 13.36 2.92 21.63
C GLY A 283 13.05 4.40 21.85
N CYS A 284 13.47 5.30 20.96
CA CYS A 284 13.19 6.75 21.05
C CYS A 284 11.93 7.20 20.27
N GLY A 285 10.93 6.35 20.13
CA GLY A 285 9.60 6.78 19.62
C GLY A 285 9.48 6.94 18.09
N LYS A 286 10.43 6.49 17.27
CA LYS A 286 10.33 6.57 15.79
C LYS A 286 9.06 5.93 15.22
N SER A 287 8.73 4.72 15.66
CA SER A 287 7.52 4.00 15.24
C SER A 287 6.25 4.69 15.73
N LEU A 288 6.29 5.31 16.90
CA LEU A 288 5.15 6.08 17.44
C LEU A 288 4.96 7.38 16.66
N ALA A 289 6.05 8.06 16.28
CA ALA A 289 6.03 9.26 15.45
C ALA A 289 5.39 8.98 14.08
N ALA A 290 5.66 7.83 13.47
CA ALA A 290 5.01 7.41 12.22
C ALA A 290 3.48 7.28 12.37
N LYS A 291 3.01 6.65 13.46
CA LYS A 291 1.58 6.55 13.78
C LYS A 291 0.97 7.93 14.04
N ALA A 292 1.74 8.82 14.63
CA ALA A 292 1.30 10.16 14.97
C ALA A 292 1.05 11.06 13.75
N VAL A 293 1.84 10.91 12.68
CA VAL A 293 1.60 11.62 11.41
C VAL A 293 0.20 11.32 10.88
N ALA A 294 -0.19 10.05 10.89
CA ALA A 294 -1.50 9.62 10.41
C ALA A 294 -2.64 10.21 11.25
N GLY A 295 -2.44 10.34 12.58
CA GLY A 295 -3.44 10.90 13.49
C GLY A 295 -3.63 12.39 13.26
N GLU A 296 -2.52 13.14 13.17
CA GLU A 296 -2.53 14.58 12.88
C GLU A 296 -3.21 14.90 11.56
N TRP A 297 -2.92 14.11 10.51
CA TRP A 297 -3.47 14.35 9.17
C TRP A 297 -4.86 13.74 8.99
N ARG A 298 -5.34 12.96 9.98
CA ARG A 298 -6.59 12.18 9.95
C ARG A 298 -6.66 11.25 8.73
N LEU A 299 -5.59 10.51 8.52
CA LEU A 299 -5.46 9.58 7.41
C LEU A 299 -5.35 8.14 7.91
N PRO A 300 -5.82 7.16 7.10
CA PRO A 300 -5.51 5.77 7.36
C PRO A 300 -4.00 5.53 7.30
N ILE A 301 -3.53 4.54 8.05
CA ILE A 301 -2.14 4.11 8.08
C ILE A 301 -2.02 2.61 7.83
N VAL A 302 -1.12 2.26 6.91
CA VAL A 302 -0.73 0.87 6.66
C VAL A 302 0.75 0.69 6.96
N ARG A 303 1.10 -0.43 7.58
CA ARG A 303 2.48 -0.84 7.80
C ARG A 303 2.89 -1.74 6.63
N LEU A 304 4.00 -1.41 6.00
CA LEU A 304 4.72 -2.29 5.09
C LEU A 304 5.88 -2.91 5.85
N ASP A 305 5.93 -4.23 5.92
CA ASP A 305 7.01 -4.97 6.55
C ASP A 305 8.04 -5.41 5.48
N PRO A 306 9.22 -4.77 5.43
CA PRO A 306 10.21 -5.12 4.42
C PRO A 306 10.72 -6.56 4.60
N ALA A 307 10.88 -7.05 5.83
CA ALA A 307 11.42 -8.39 6.07
C ALA A 307 10.53 -9.49 5.45
N ASN A 308 9.21 -9.29 5.44
CA ASN A 308 8.26 -10.20 4.81
C ASN A 308 8.26 -10.13 3.28
N LEU A 309 8.68 -9.01 2.69
CA LEU A 309 8.93 -8.92 1.25
C LEU A 309 10.14 -9.76 0.88
N PHE A 310 11.29 -9.58 1.54
CA PHE A 310 12.56 -10.18 1.10
C PHE A 310 12.76 -11.65 1.50
N SER A 311 11.82 -12.27 2.23
CA SER A 311 11.96 -13.65 2.75
C SER A 311 11.30 -14.76 1.91
N LYS A 312 10.55 -14.42 0.83
CA LYS A 312 9.78 -15.41 0.05
C LYS A 312 10.20 -15.46 -1.43
N TYR A 313 10.76 -16.61 -1.81
CA TYR A 313 10.95 -17.15 -3.18
C TYR A 313 11.45 -16.18 -4.27
N ILE A 314 12.68 -16.45 -4.73
CA ILE A 314 13.57 -15.67 -5.63
C ILE A 314 12.96 -15.20 -7.00
N GLY A 315 11.68 -15.46 -7.29
CA GLY A 315 10.97 -14.94 -8.49
C GLY A 315 9.58 -14.33 -8.24
N GLU A 316 8.91 -14.66 -7.12
CA GLU A 316 7.58 -14.09 -6.78
C GLU A 316 7.69 -12.73 -6.09
N THR A 317 8.88 -12.39 -5.57
CA THR A 317 9.09 -11.24 -4.72
C THR A 317 8.86 -9.89 -5.42
N GLU A 318 9.29 -9.74 -6.68
CA GLU A 318 9.17 -8.46 -7.40
C GLU A 318 7.73 -8.20 -7.85
N LYS A 319 7.05 -9.26 -8.26
CA LYS A 319 5.61 -9.22 -8.56
C LYS A 319 4.82 -8.87 -7.30
N THR A 320 5.20 -9.46 -6.16
CA THR A 320 4.60 -9.16 -4.86
C THR A 320 4.81 -7.70 -4.47
N LEU A 321 6.04 -7.18 -4.56
CA LEU A 321 6.34 -5.78 -4.29
C LEU A 321 5.50 -4.85 -5.17
N ARG A 322 5.47 -5.07 -6.50
CA ARG A 322 4.67 -4.25 -7.41
C ARG A 322 3.18 -4.25 -7.05
N ARG A 323 2.61 -5.43 -6.77
CA ARG A 323 1.21 -5.58 -6.33
C ARG A 323 0.96 -4.86 -5.01
N THR A 324 1.86 -5.00 -4.04
CA THR A 324 1.80 -4.33 -2.74
C THR A 324 1.79 -2.81 -2.91
N LEU A 325 2.69 -2.26 -3.74
CA LEU A 325 2.77 -0.82 -4.00
C LEU A 325 1.53 -0.32 -4.75
N ALA A 326 1.01 -1.07 -5.74
CA ALA A 326 -0.24 -0.74 -6.41
C ALA A 326 -1.44 -0.76 -5.45
N THR A 327 -1.46 -1.70 -4.49
CA THR A 327 -2.48 -1.77 -3.43
C THR A 327 -2.38 -0.57 -2.48
N ILE A 328 -1.17 -0.11 -2.17
CA ILE A 328 -0.98 1.14 -1.41
C ILE A 328 -1.56 2.32 -2.18
N GLU A 329 -1.23 2.47 -3.47
CA GLU A 329 -1.70 3.59 -4.28
C GLU A 329 -3.23 3.60 -4.44
N SER A 330 -3.86 2.43 -4.54
CA SER A 330 -5.32 2.29 -4.63
C SER A 330 -6.06 2.71 -3.37
N MET A 331 -5.40 2.67 -2.21
CA MET A 331 -5.95 3.11 -0.93
C MET A 331 -5.77 4.61 -0.68
N ALA A 332 -5.11 5.36 -1.56
CA ALA A 332 -4.85 6.78 -1.35
C ALA A 332 -6.15 7.59 -1.16
N PRO A 333 -6.17 8.59 -0.24
CA PRO A 333 -5.02 9.12 0.51
C PRO A 333 -4.69 8.34 1.80
N LEU A 334 -3.41 8.06 2.06
CA LEU A 334 -2.97 7.35 3.28
C LEU A 334 -1.51 7.63 3.68
N VAL A 335 -1.17 7.27 4.90
CA VAL A 335 0.22 7.17 5.39
C VAL A 335 0.71 5.73 5.26
N VAL A 336 1.91 5.54 4.70
CA VAL A 336 2.59 4.24 4.66
C VAL A 336 3.74 4.27 5.63
N TRP A 337 3.70 3.43 6.64
CA TRP A 337 4.81 3.25 7.57
C TRP A 337 5.67 2.06 7.14
N ILE A 338 6.92 2.34 6.79
CA ILE A 338 7.93 1.31 6.52
C ILE A 338 8.82 1.20 7.75
N ASP A 339 8.63 0.14 8.53
CA ASP A 339 9.37 -0.03 9.78
C ASP A 339 10.69 -0.75 9.57
N GLU A 340 11.73 -0.28 10.26
CA GLU A 340 13.07 -0.88 10.28
C GLU A 340 13.56 -1.20 8.87
N LEU A 341 13.55 -0.16 8.03
CA LEU A 341 13.89 -0.25 6.61
C LEU A 341 15.29 -0.89 6.40
N GLU A 342 16.21 -0.76 7.35
CA GLU A 342 17.51 -1.45 7.38
C GLU A 342 17.42 -2.98 7.32
N LYS A 343 16.35 -3.59 7.84
CA LYS A 343 16.19 -5.06 7.87
C LYS A 343 16.03 -5.64 6.47
N ALA A 344 15.48 -4.89 5.54
CA ALA A 344 15.46 -5.25 4.11
C ALA A 344 16.87 -5.44 3.54
N PHE A 345 17.83 -4.68 4.04
CA PHE A 345 19.19 -4.61 3.50
C PHE A 345 20.17 -5.51 4.23
N ALA A 346 19.92 -5.80 5.50
CA ALA A 346 20.73 -6.73 6.27
C ALA A 346 20.72 -8.14 5.68
N SER A 347 19.56 -8.61 5.17
CA SER A 347 19.41 -9.91 4.50
C SER A 347 20.03 -9.98 3.11
N SER A 348 20.26 -8.82 2.47
CA SER A 348 20.75 -8.73 1.08
C SER A 348 22.26 -8.98 0.92
N ARG A 349 23.00 -9.17 2.02
CA ARG A 349 24.47 -9.25 2.01
C ARG A 349 25.03 -10.63 1.64
N GLU A 350 24.20 -11.66 1.55
CA GLU A 350 24.62 -13.03 1.18
C GLU A 350 23.85 -13.55 -0.05
N ASN A 351 24.58 -13.82 -1.14
CA ASN A 351 24.28 -14.80 -2.19
C ASN A 351 22.93 -14.80 -2.95
N ASP A 352 22.20 -13.68 -3.07
CA ASP A 352 20.88 -13.61 -3.75
C ASP A 352 20.89 -13.31 -5.27
N GLY A 353 22.04 -13.38 -5.95
CA GLY A 353 22.10 -13.20 -7.41
C GLY A 353 21.57 -11.85 -7.94
N GLY A 354 21.56 -10.80 -7.10
CA GLY A 354 21.11 -9.45 -7.46
C GLY A 354 19.59 -9.23 -7.42
N VAL A 355 18.79 -10.18 -6.91
CA VAL A 355 17.33 -10.03 -6.77
C VAL A 355 16.98 -8.92 -5.79
N SER A 356 17.59 -8.92 -4.61
CA SER A 356 17.35 -7.92 -3.56
C SER A 356 17.72 -6.50 -3.99
N ALA A 357 18.76 -6.34 -4.82
CA ALA A 357 19.11 -5.06 -5.44
C ALA A 357 18.06 -4.57 -6.45
N ARG A 358 17.46 -5.46 -7.25
CA ARG A 358 16.38 -5.11 -8.20
C ARG A 358 15.09 -4.72 -7.50
N LEU A 359 14.70 -5.50 -6.49
CA LEU A 359 13.57 -5.17 -5.62
C LEU A 359 13.74 -3.80 -4.99
N MET A 360 14.96 -3.51 -4.52
CA MET A 360 15.28 -2.22 -3.97
C MET A 360 15.17 -1.10 -5.00
N GLY A 361 15.72 -1.30 -6.20
CA GLY A 361 15.56 -0.35 -7.30
C GLY A 361 14.10 -0.01 -7.57
N SER A 362 13.23 -1.03 -7.56
CA SER A 362 11.78 -0.85 -7.71
C SER A 362 11.14 -0.04 -6.57
N LEU A 363 11.47 -0.33 -5.30
CA LEU A 363 10.96 0.43 -4.16
C LEU A 363 11.45 1.89 -4.20
N LEU A 364 12.73 2.12 -4.51
CA LEU A 364 13.32 3.44 -4.64
C LEU A 364 12.68 4.25 -5.76
N ALA A 365 12.49 3.63 -6.93
CA ALA A 365 11.82 4.24 -8.07
C ALA A 365 10.40 4.66 -7.68
N TRP A 366 9.65 3.76 -7.03
CA TRP A 366 8.30 4.06 -6.55
C TRP A 366 8.26 5.26 -5.59
N LEU A 367 9.14 5.31 -4.59
CA LEU A 367 9.25 6.45 -3.66
C LEU A 367 9.42 7.81 -4.38
N GLN A 368 10.03 7.81 -5.58
CA GLN A 368 10.23 9.01 -6.38
C GLN A 368 9.15 9.31 -7.41
N GLU A 369 8.48 8.28 -7.92
CA GLU A 369 7.67 8.40 -9.13
C GLU A 369 6.17 8.35 -8.84
N HIS A 370 5.75 7.80 -7.69
CA HIS A 370 4.34 7.68 -7.37
C HIS A 370 3.65 9.06 -7.43
N ARG A 371 2.43 9.07 -7.97
CA ARG A 371 1.58 10.28 -8.07
C ARG A 371 0.38 10.22 -7.14
N ALA A 372 0.11 9.05 -6.56
CA ALA A 372 -0.95 8.88 -5.57
C ALA A 372 -0.65 9.71 -4.31
N ARG A 373 -1.71 10.10 -3.60
CA ARG A 373 -1.65 10.84 -2.32
C ARG A 373 -1.18 9.91 -1.19
N VAL A 374 0.08 9.51 -1.25
CA VAL A 374 0.72 8.62 -0.29
C VAL A 374 1.82 9.39 0.40
N PHE A 375 1.84 9.37 1.73
CA PHE A 375 2.94 9.92 2.51
C PHE A 375 3.69 8.79 3.21
N VAL A 376 4.96 8.62 2.90
CA VAL A 376 5.79 7.53 3.43
C VAL A 376 6.54 7.99 4.67
N VAL A 377 6.38 7.27 5.77
CA VAL A 377 7.23 7.40 6.96
C VAL A 377 8.07 6.14 7.09
N ALA A 378 9.36 6.25 6.79
CA ALA A 378 10.30 5.16 7.00
C ALA A 378 11.04 5.33 8.33
N THR A 379 11.33 4.23 9.03
CA THR A 379 12.17 4.24 10.24
C THR A 379 13.44 3.44 10.00
N ALA A 380 14.54 3.87 10.61
CA ALA A 380 15.76 3.08 10.66
C ALA A 380 16.55 3.25 11.97
N ASN A 381 17.13 2.17 12.46
CA ASN A 381 18.04 2.19 13.61
C ASN A 381 19.51 2.07 13.21
N ASP A 382 19.79 1.52 12.02
CA ASP A 382 21.15 1.34 11.51
C ASP A 382 21.32 1.94 10.13
N VAL A 383 21.97 3.10 10.09
CA VAL A 383 22.22 3.80 8.83
C VAL A 383 23.30 3.15 7.97
N ALA A 384 24.22 2.36 8.55
CA ALA A 384 25.28 1.68 7.81
C ALA A 384 24.76 0.47 7.02
N ALA A 385 23.56 -0.02 7.37
CA ALA A 385 22.85 -1.03 6.61
C ALA A 385 22.05 -0.44 5.44
N LEU A 386 21.76 0.87 5.44
CA LEU A 386 21.01 1.50 4.36
C LEU A 386 21.89 1.79 3.14
N PRO A 387 21.36 1.61 1.91
CA PRO A 387 22.03 2.02 0.69
C PRO A 387 22.17 3.56 0.65
N PRO A 388 23.32 4.09 0.21
CA PRO A 388 23.52 5.53 0.05
C PRO A 388 22.48 6.19 -0.85
N GLU A 389 21.88 5.45 -1.78
CA GLU A 389 20.85 5.90 -2.70
C GLU A 389 19.58 6.40 -1.99
N LEU A 390 19.20 5.80 -0.84
CA LEU A 390 18.05 6.26 -0.02
C LEU A 390 18.30 7.62 0.62
N LEU A 391 19.56 7.95 0.89
CA LEU A 391 19.98 9.11 1.68
C LEU A 391 20.20 10.34 0.79
N ARG A 392 20.03 10.20 -0.54
CA ARG A 392 20.13 11.32 -1.48
C ARG A 392 18.89 12.22 -1.37
N LYS A 393 19.12 13.53 -1.38
CA LYS A 393 18.05 14.53 -1.42
C LYS A 393 17.13 14.29 -2.61
N GLY A 394 15.82 14.34 -2.37
CA GLY A 394 14.78 14.10 -3.39
C GLY A 394 14.20 12.68 -3.42
N ARG A 395 14.56 11.79 -2.49
CA ARG A 395 13.89 10.49 -2.26
C ARG A 395 12.88 10.60 -1.11
N PHE A 396 13.35 11.14 0.01
CA PHE A 396 12.52 11.69 1.07
C PHE A 396 12.60 13.22 1.02
N ASP A 397 11.54 13.87 1.48
CA ASP A 397 11.50 15.33 1.62
C ASP A 397 12.43 15.80 2.73
N GLU A 398 12.57 15.00 3.79
CA GLU A 398 13.44 15.30 4.93
C GLU A 398 13.96 14.04 5.63
N LEU A 399 15.19 14.15 6.16
CA LEU A 399 15.85 13.15 6.98
C LEU A 399 15.92 13.66 8.42
N PHE A 400 15.24 12.97 9.33
CA PHE A 400 15.20 13.36 10.74
C PHE A 400 16.05 12.41 11.59
N PHE A 401 16.94 12.98 12.40
CA PHE A 401 17.69 12.25 13.41
C PHE A 401 16.97 12.30 14.76
N VAL A 402 16.56 11.14 15.26
CA VAL A 402 15.90 10.95 16.55
C VAL A 402 16.93 10.48 17.57
N ASP A 403 17.30 11.35 18.49
CA ASP A 403 18.28 11.08 19.53
C ASP A 403 17.60 10.55 20.82
N LEU A 404 18.38 10.35 21.87
CA LEU A 404 17.86 10.13 23.22
C LEU A 404 17.07 11.36 23.70
N PRO A 405 15.94 11.17 24.39
CA PRO A 405 15.10 12.26 24.87
C PRO A 405 15.85 13.15 25.87
N ASP A 406 15.64 14.46 25.75
CA ASP A 406 16.13 15.46 26.70
C ASP A 406 15.36 15.38 28.05
N PRO A 407 15.78 16.12 29.10
CA PRO A 407 15.10 16.08 30.39
C PRO A 407 13.61 16.45 30.35
N HIS A 408 13.21 17.36 29.45
CA HIS A 408 11.81 17.76 29.28
C HIS A 408 10.99 16.61 28.67
N ALA A 409 11.47 16.03 27.58
CA ALA A 409 10.87 14.88 26.92
C ALA A 409 10.79 13.66 27.87
N ARG A 410 11.83 13.39 28.68
CA ARG A 410 11.78 12.33 29.70
C ARG A 410 10.70 12.59 30.75
N SER A 411 10.56 13.84 31.19
CA SER A 411 9.49 14.24 32.12
C SER A 411 8.10 13.99 31.55
N GLU A 412 7.88 14.35 30.28
CA GLU A 412 6.64 14.03 29.56
C GLU A 412 6.40 12.52 29.44
N LEU A 413 7.43 11.75 29.08
CA LEU A 413 7.34 10.29 28.96
C LEU A 413 6.90 9.63 30.26
N PHE A 414 7.49 9.99 31.40
CA PHE A 414 7.04 9.49 32.71
C PHE A 414 5.57 9.81 32.95
N ARG A 415 5.12 11.04 32.70
CA ARG A 415 3.70 11.41 32.86
C ARG A 415 2.79 10.58 31.95
N ILE A 416 3.14 10.41 30.68
CA ILE A 416 2.35 9.65 29.70
C ILE A 416 2.24 8.17 30.13
N HIS A 417 3.34 7.54 30.50
CA HIS A 417 3.35 6.11 30.88
C HIS A 417 2.66 5.85 32.21
N LEU A 418 2.72 6.78 33.18
CA LEU A 418 1.98 6.69 34.44
C LEU A 418 0.48 6.93 34.24
N ALA A 419 0.11 7.99 33.50
CA ALA A 419 -1.29 8.35 33.26
C ALA A 419 -2.04 7.26 32.48
N SER A 420 -1.42 6.67 31.45
CA SER A 420 -2.00 5.55 30.69
C SER A 420 -2.27 4.29 31.54
N ARG A 421 -1.67 4.21 32.74
CA ARG A 421 -1.83 3.12 33.70
C ARG A 421 -2.64 3.53 34.94
N GLY A 422 -3.30 4.69 34.90
CA GLY A 422 -4.10 5.20 36.01
C GLY A 422 -3.29 5.50 37.26
N ARG A 423 -2.04 5.95 37.09
CA ARG A 423 -1.15 6.36 38.19
C ARG A 423 -0.86 7.86 38.11
N ILE A 424 -0.86 8.49 39.27
CA ILE A 424 -0.50 9.90 39.44
C ILE A 424 0.60 9.95 40.48
N VAL A 425 1.71 10.59 40.14
CA VAL A 425 2.80 10.90 41.06
C VAL A 425 2.96 12.41 41.10
N ASP A 426 3.52 12.93 42.19
CA ASP A 426 3.77 14.36 42.31
C ASP A 426 4.92 14.83 41.40
N GLU A 427 4.95 16.13 41.11
CA GLU A 427 6.01 16.73 40.27
C GLU A 427 7.41 16.61 40.88
N GLY A 428 7.53 16.48 42.20
CA GLY A 428 8.80 16.18 42.87
C GLY A 428 9.33 14.81 42.47
N THR A 429 8.49 13.78 42.57
CA THR A 429 8.81 12.42 42.10
C THR A 429 9.24 12.40 40.63
N VAL A 430 8.51 13.08 39.73
CA VAL A 430 8.88 13.15 38.30
C VAL A 430 10.26 13.77 38.12
N ARG A 431 10.59 14.85 38.84
CA ARG A 431 11.91 15.49 38.75
C ARG A 431 13.03 14.55 39.23
N GLU A 432 12.81 13.83 40.33
CA GLU A 432 13.81 12.89 40.86
C GLU A 432 14.13 11.77 39.88
N VAL A 433 13.12 11.15 39.28
CA VAL A 433 13.33 10.06 38.31
C VAL A 433 13.94 10.56 37.01
N VAL A 434 13.62 11.77 36.55
CA VAL A 434 14.24 12.38 35.35
C VAL A 434 15.73 12.64 35.54
N LEU A 435 16.14 13.04 36.75
CA LEU A 435 17.55 13.20 37.12
C LEU A 435 18.27 11.85 37.18
N ALA A 436 17.59 10.80 37.65
CA ALA A 436 18.16 9.46 37.75
C ALA A 436 18.24 8.70 36.40
N THR A 437 17.58 9.20 35.36
CA THR A 437 17.44 8.52 34.05
C THR A 437 18.11 9.27 32.90
N GLU A 438 19.23 9.94 33.17
CA GLU A 438 20.01 10.58 32.10
C GLU A 438 20.48 9.55 31.06
N GLY A 439 20.29 9.87 29.78
CA GLY A 439 20.67 8.99 28.67
C GLY A 439 19.75 7.78 28.46
N TRP A 440 18.58 7.75 29.10
CA TRP A 440 17.58 6.71 28.86
C TRP A 440 16.75 6.99 27.61
N SER A 441 16.39 5.93 26.89
CA SER A 441 15.40 5.94 25.82
C SER A 441 13.96 5.92 26.37
N GLY A 442 12.97 6.24 25.53
CA GLY A 442 11.58 6.17 25.93
C GLY A 442 11.12 4.76 26.27
N ALA A 443 11.61 3.75 25.55
CA ALA A 443 11.34 2.35 25.85
C ALA A 443 11.86 1.94 27.25
N GLU A 444 13.04 2.41 27.64
CA GLU A 444 13.59 2.12 28.97
C GLU A 444 12.77 2.78 30.07
N ILE A 445 12.32 4.02 29.87
CA ILE A 445 11.42 4.72 30.80
C ILE A 445 10.11 3.94 30.97
N GLU A 446 9.52 3.47 29.87
CA GLU A 446 8.32 2.64 29.93
C GLU A 446 8.55 1.35 30.73
N GLN A 447 9.68 0.66 30.48
CA GLN A 447 10.00 -0.58 31.20
C GLN A 447 10.25 -0.34 32.68
N ALA A 448 10.91 0.77 33.07
CA ALA A 448 11.07 1.10 34.49
C ALA A 448 9.73 1.38 35.19
N VAL A 449 8.78 2.05 34.52
CA VAL A 449 7.43 2.25 35.06
C VAL A 449 6.71 0.90 35.24
N ILE A 450 6.81 -0.01 34.27
CA ILE A 450 6.23 -1.35 34.36
C ILE A 450 6.86 -2.16 35.50
N ALA A 451 8.19 -2.16 35.61
CA ALA A 451 8.90 -2.88 36.66
C ALA A 451 8.57 -2.33 38.06
N ALA A 452 8.52 -1.01 38.20
CA ALA A 452 8.15 -0.35 39.45
C ALA A 452 6.71 -0.70 39.88
N LEU A 453 5.79 -0.84 38.93
CA LEU A 453 4.43 -1.31 39.20
C LEU A 453 4.40 -2.75 39.70
N HIS A 454 5.20 -3.64 39.12
CA HIS A 454 5.33 -5.02 39.62
C HIS A 454 5.89 -5.04 41.04
N ALA A 455 6.91 -4.23 41.33
CA ALA A 455 7.49 -4.11 42.66
C ALA A 455 6.46 -3.61 43.69
N ALA A 456 5.76 -2.51 43.40
CA ALA A 456 4.73 -1.95 44.27
C ALA A 456 3.57 -2.92 44.49
N PHE A 457 3.09 -3.57 43.42
CA PHE A 457 2.03 -4.58 43.51
C PHE A 457 2.45 -5.79 44.35
N SER A 458 3.67 -6.30 44.16
CA SER A 458 4.21 -7.43 44.93
C SER A 458 4.37 -7.09 46.42
N ALA A 459 4.65 -5.83 46.75
CA ALA A 459 4.76 -5.33 48.11
C ALA A 459 3.40 -4.93 48.72
N ASN A 460 2.30 -5.00 47.94
CA ASN A 460 0.96 -4.57 48.33
C ASN A 460 0.92 -3.10 48.82
N VAL A 461 1.61 -2.22 48.10
CA VAL A 461 1.67 -0.77 48.36
C VAL A 461 1.35 0.04 47.10
N GLU A 462 1.06 1.32 47.28
CA GLU A 462 0.93 2.27 46.17
C GLU A 462 2.30 2.56 45.53
N LEU A 463 2.27 2.94 44.25
CA LEU A 463 3.48 3.31 43.52
C LEU A 463 4.05 4.62 44.05
N GLY A 464 5.17 4.53 44.78
CA GLY A 464 5.96 5.68 45.23
C GLY A 464 7.25 5.93 44.42
N ALA A 465 7.90 7.06 44.70
CA ALA A 465 9.17 7.47 44.07
C ALA A 465 10.28 6.41 44.27
N GLU A 466 10.31 5.76 45.42
CA GLU A 466 11.27 4.74 45.79
C GLU A 466 11.27 3.55 44.83
N HIS A 467 10.11 3.15 44.32
CA HIS A 467 9.98 2.06 43.36
C HIS A 467 10.58 2.46 42.01
N LEU A 468 10.22 3.63 41.50
CA LEU A 468 10.73 4.14 40.22
C LEU A 468 12.25 4.38 40.28
N LEU A 469 12.76 4.94 41.38
CA LEU A 469 14.18 5.19 41.58
C LEU A 469 14.98 3.90 41.77
N ALA A 470 14.43 2.90 42.45
CA ALA A 470 15.08 1.59 42.59
C ALA A 470 15.29 0.94 41.20
N GLU A 471 14.25 0.92 40.36
CA GLU A 471 14.35 0.39 39.00
C GLU A 471 15.29 1.22 38.11
N SER A 472 15.25 2.55 38.26
CA SER A 472 16.14 3.46 37.54
C SER A 472 17.62 3.22 37.88
N ARG A 473 17.93 2.85 39.13
CA ARG A 473 19.30 2.55 39.56
C ARG A 473 19.75 1.14 39.20
N ALA A 474 18.82 0.19 39.11
CA ALA A 474 19.11 -1.20 38.77
C ALA A 474 19.35 -1.40 37.26
N THR A 475 18.86 -0.49 36.42
CA THR A 475 18.94 -0.58 34.96
C THR A 475 20.18 0.13 34.43
N THR A 476 20.95 -0.55 33.56
CA THR A 476 22.04 0.09 32.80
C THR A 476 21.49 0.58 31.46
N PRO A 477 21.54 1.89 31.16
CA PRO A 477 20.87 2.42 29.99
C PRO A 477 21.60 2.10 28.67
N LEU A 478 20.85 2.17 27.58
CA LEU A 478 21.29 1.92 26.22
C LEU A 478 22.37 2.92 25.76
N SER A 479 22.34 4.14 26.30
CA SER A 479 23.42 5.13 26.14
C SER A 479 24.78 4.64 26.63
N VAL A 480 24.82 3.72 27.58
CA VAL A 480 26.05 3.11 28.11
C VAL A 480 26.36 1.81 27.36
N THR A 481 25.39 0.90 27.25
CA THR A 481 25.62 -0.41 26.63
C THR A 481 25.88 -0.36 25.12
N MET A 482 25.37 0.67 24.43
CA MET A 482 25.52 0.90 22.98
C MET A 482 26.18 2.26 22.68
N ALA A 483 27.01 2.77 23.59
CA ALA A 483 27.63 4.09 23.50
C ALA A 483 28.36 4.33 22.17
N GLU A 484 29.14 3.36 21.71
CA GLU A 484 29.88 3.44 20.44
C GLU A 484 28.94 3.56 19.24
N ARG A 485 27.86 2.76 19.21
CA ARG A 485 26.89 2.76 18.11
C ARG A 485 26.07 4.05 18.08
N ILE A 486 25.67 4.57 19.24
CA ILE A 486 25.00 5.88 19.34
C ILE A 486 25.95 6.99 18.90
N GLY A 487 27.21 6.96 19.34
CA GLY A 487 28.24 7.91 18.94
C GLY A 487 28.44 7.94 17.42
N ALA A 488 28.54 6.76 16.79
CA ALA A 488 28.63 6.63 15.34
C ALA A 488 27.39 7.16 14.62
N LEU A 489 26.19 6.89 15.13
CA LEU A 489 24.93 7.43 14.57
C LEU A 489 24.86 8.96 14.66
N ARG A 490 25.24 9.54 15.82
CA ARG A 490 25.28 11.00 16.01
C ARG A 490 26.30 11.66 15.08
N ALA A 491 27.51 11.10 14.99
CA ALA A 491 28.54 11.58 14.08
C ALA A 491 28.12 11.42 12.61
N TRP A 492 27.34 10.39 12.29
CA TRP A 492 26.77 10.24 10.96
C TRP A 492 25.72 11.31 10.67
N ALA A 493 24.83 11.59 11.62
CA ALA A 493 23.73 12.53 11.46
C ALA A 493 24.19 13.99 11.35
N ASP A 494 25.33 14.33 11.97
CA ASP A 494 25.88 15.68 11.93
C ASP A 494 26.11 16.18 10.49
N GLY A 495 25.52 17.32 10.16
CA GLY A 495 25.51 17.89 8.82
C GLY A 495 24.74 17.09 7.75
N ARG A 496 24.11 15.96 8.08
CA ARG A 496 23.38 15.09 7.13
C ARG A 496 21.88 14.99 7.39
N ALA A 497 21.44 15.08 8.64
CA ALA A 497 20.04 14.96 9.03
C ALA A 497 19.63 16.10 9.97
N VAL A 498 18.37 16.51 9.90
CA VAL A 498 17.77 17.50 10.80
C VAL A 498 17.49 16.84 12.15
N ARG A 499 17.88 17.47 13.26
CA ARG A 499 17.52 16.94 14.59
C ARG A 499 16.00 16.98 14.75
N ALA A 500 15.40 15.87 15.15
CA ALA A 500 13.96 15.76 15.33
C ALA A 500 13.47 16.57 16.54
N ASP A 501 14.29 16.67 17.58
CA ASP A 501 14.12 17.57 18.72
C ASP A 501 14.72 18.95 18.45
N GLY A 502 14.15 19.97 19.09
CA GLY A 502 14.74 21.31 19.10
C GLY A 502 16.13 21.26 19.72
N GLY A 503 17.10 21.91 19.07
CA GLY A 503 18.50 21.94 19.52
C GLY A 503 18.72 22.78 20.76
#